data_AF-A0A7J8SS05-F1
#
_entry.id   AF-A0A7J8SS05-F1
#
_cell.length_a   1.000
_cell.length_b   1.000
_cell.length_c   1.000
_cell.angle_alpha   90.00
_cell.angle_beta   90.00
_cell.angle_gamma   90.00
#
_symmetry.space_group_name_H-M   'P 1'
#
loop_
_entity.id
_entity.type
_entity.pdbx_description
1 polymer ?
#
loop_
_entity_poly.entity_id
_entity_poly.type
_entity_poly.pdbx_seq_one_letter_code
_entity_poly.pdbx_strand_id
1 'polypeptide(L)' 'MFAFCRALKEEKFAARRAVLPVLQAEEDERFVKEWKKYLEYEAEAMKDVPGWKVGENLYNSGRWMPPATGELRPEVW' A
#
# COMPACT_ATOMS: atom_id res chain seq x y z
N MET A 1 -18.93 35.80 0.06
CA MET A 1 -17.53 35.44 -0.26
C MET A 1 -17.12 34.08 0.29
N PHE A 2 -17.32 33.76 1.57
CA PHE A 2 -16.91 32.47 2.17
C PHE A 2 -17.61 31.20 1.61
N ALA A 3 -18.89 31.28 1.22
CA ALA A 3 -19.62 30.13 0.67
C ALA A 3 -19.08 29.65 -0.70
N PHE A 4 -18.59 30.57 -1.52
CA PHE A 4 -18.02 30.27 -2.84
C PHE A 4 -16.71 29.47 -2.72
N CYS A 5 -15.84 29.86 -1.77
CA CYS A 5 -14.61 29.11 -1.47
C CYS A 5 -14.88 27.70 -0.94
N ARG A 6 -16.02 27.48 -0.26
CA ARG A 6 -16.42 26.14 0.20
C ARG A 6 -16.89 25.27 -0.96
N ALA A 7 -17.75 25.80 -1.83
CA ALA A 7 -18.26 25.08 -3.00
C ALA A 7 -17.12 24.63 -3.94
N LEU A 8 -16.13 25.49 -4.22
CA LEU A 8 -14.97 25.11 -5.04
C LEU A 8 -14.10 24.01 -4.40
N LYS A 9 -13.96 24.01 -3.07
CA LYS A 9 -13.27 22.93 -2.36
C LYS A 9 -14.04 21.62 -2.45
N GLU A 10 -15.37 21.67 -2.32
CA GLU A 10 -16.24 20.51 -2.45
C GLU A 10 -16.16 19.90 -3.85
N GLU A 11 -16.21 20.72 -4.90
CA GLU A 11 -16.02 20.29 -6.29
C GLU A 11 -14.66 19.60 -6.47
N LYS A 12 -13.57 20.20 -5.98
CA LYS A 12 -12.24 19.60 -6.00
C LYS A 12 -12.18 18.25 -5.28
N PHE A 13 -12.83 18.12 -4.13
CA PHE A 13 -12.87 16.85 -3.40
C PHE A 13 -13.73 15.81 -4.11
N ALA A 14 -14.85 16.21 -4.73
CA ALA A 14 -15.69 15.32 -5.53
C ALA A 14 -14.92 14.78 -6.75
N ALA A 15 -14.24 15.67 -7.49
CA ALA A 15 -13.40 15.28 -8.62
C ALA A 15 -12.29 14.30 -8.21
N ARG A 16 -11.63 14.54 -7.08
CA ARG A 16 -10.64 13.59 -6.54
C ARG A 16 -11.26 12.24 -6.24
N ARG A 17 -12.36 12.19 -5.49
CA ARG A 17 -13.04 10.94 -5.13
C ARG A 17 -13.49 10.14 -6.35
N ALA A 18 -13.87 10.81 -7.43
CA ALA A 18 -14.26 10.13 -8.67
C ALA A 18 -13.08 9.38 -9.32
N VAL A 19 -11.86 9.92 -9.23
CA VAL A 19 -10.66 9.33 -9.85
C VAL A 19 -9.90 8.40 -8.90
N LEU A 20 -10.04 8.57 -7.59
CA LEU A 20 -9.35 7.76 -6.57
C LEU A 20 -9.40 6.24 -6.79
N PRO A 21 -10.52 5.61 -7.17
CA PRO A 21 -10.55 4.16 -7.36
C PRO A 21 -9.62 3.67 -8.47
N VAL A 22 -9.44 4.46 -9.53
CA VAL A 22 -8.54 4.10 -10.64
C VAL A 22 -7.10 4.18 -10.19
N LEU A 23 -6.72 5.29 -9.54
CA LEU A 23 -5.37 5.46 -9.00
C LEU A 23 -5.03 4.40 -7.95
N GLN A 24 -6.00 4.02 -7.11
CA GLN A 24 -5.80 2.97 -6.13
C GLN A 24 -5.58 1.60 -6.80
N ALA A 25 -6.34 1.28 -7.85
CA ALA A 25 -6.17 0.03 -8.57
C ALA A 25 -4.80 -0.06 -9.27
N GLU A 26 -4.33 1.04 -9.88
CA GLU A 26 -2.99 1.12 -10.48
C GLU A 26 -1.89 0.88 -9.44
N GLU A 27 -2.03 1.47 -8.26
CA GLU A 27 -1.10 1.29 -7.14
C GLU A 27 -1.14 -0.14 -6.58
N ASP A 28 -2.33 -0.72 -6.44
CA ASP A 28 -2.50 -2.10 -5.97
C ASP A 28 -1.83 -3.09 -6.95
N GLU A 29 -1.96 -2.87 -8.27
CA GLU A 29 -1.25 -3.68 -9.26
C GLU A 29 0.28 -3.55 -9.15
N ARG A 30 0.78 -2.32 -8.99
CA ARG A 30 2.21 -2.06 -8.79
C ARG A 30 2.72 -2.79 -7.55
N PHE A 31 1.99 -2.68 -6.45
CA PHE A 31 2.33 -3.29 -5.18
C PHE A 31 2.37 -4.82 -5.28
N VAL A 32 1.34 -5.46 -5.86
CA VAL A 32 1.31 -6.92 -6.01
C VAL A 32 2.45 -7.44 -6.89
N LYS A 33 2.83 -6.69 -7.94
CA LYS A 33 3.98 -7.05 -8.78
C LYS A 33 5.28 -7.02 -7.99
N GLU A 34 5.51 -5.99 -7.20
CA GLU A 34 6.73 -5.87 -6.38
C GLU A 34 6.74 -6.88 -5.23
N TRP A 35 5.59 -7.14 -4.62
CA TRP A 35 5.43 -8.13 -3.57
C TRP A 35 5.78 -9.54 -4.05
N LYS A 36 5.38 -9.91 -5.28
CA LYS A 36 5.77 -11.19 -5.87
C LYS A 36 7.29 -11.33 -6.01
N LYS A 37 7.97 -10.29 -6.49
CA LYS A 37 9.44 -10.29 -6.59
C LYS A 37 10.09 -10.44 -5.20
N TYR A 38 9.54 -9.76 -4.20
CA TYR A 38 10.03 -9.88 -2.82
C TYR A 38 9.87 -11.31 -2.28
N LEU A 39 8.73 -11.96 -2.53
CA LEU A 39 8.51 -13.36 -2.13
C LEU A 39 9.44 -14.33 -2.86
N GLU A 40 9.73 -14.10 -4.15
CA GLU A 40 10.71 -14.89 -4.90
C GLU A 40 12.13 -14.73 -4.31
N TYR A 41 12.50 -13.48 -4.01
CA TYR A 41 13.77 -13.18 -3.34
C TYR A 41 13.85 -13.81 -1.94
N GLU A 42 12.78 -13.73 -1.15
CA GLU A 42 12.69 -14.36 0.17
C GLU A 42 12.88 -15.88 0.07
N ALA A 43 12.23 -16.52 -0.90
CA ALA A 43 12.35 -17.95 -1.13
C ALA A 43 13.78 -18.38 -1.49
N GLU A 44 14.46 -17.60 -2.34
CA GLU A 44 15.85 -17.87 -2.71
C GLU A 44 16.81 -17.65 -1.54
N ALA A 45 16.65 -16.56 -0.81
CA ALA A 45 17.52 -16.19 0.31
C ALA A 45 17.37 -17.13 1.51
N MET A 46 16.16 -17.62 1.78
CA MET A 46 15.84 -18.43 2.96
C MET A 46 15.78 -19.94 2.70
N LYS A 47 16.16 -20.40 1.49
CA LYS A 47 16.07 -21.82 1.08
C LYS A 47 16.77 -22.81 2.03
N ASP A 48 17.85 -22.37 2.67
CA ASP A 48 18.70 -23.22 3.52
C ASP A 48 18.38 -23.07 5.02
N VAL A 49 17.38 -22.26 5.40
CA VAL A 49 17.04 -21.98 6.80
C VAL A 49 15.94 -22.94 7.28
N PRO A 50 16.21 -23.84 8.24
CA PRO A 50 15.23 -24.80 8.71
C PRO A 50 14.08 -24.11 9.45
N GLY A 51 12.85 -24.42 9.06
CA GLY A 51 11.63 -23.90 9.69
C GLY A 51 11.15 -22.55 9.16
N TRP A 52 11.85 -21.94 8.19
CA TRP A 52 11.37 -20.73 7.52
C TRP A 52 10.22 -21.07 6.55
N LYS A 53 9.14 -20.28 6.61
CA LYS A 53 8.02 -20.37 5.67
C LYS A 53 7.91 -19.06 4.90
N VAL A 54 8.14 -19.13 3.60
CA VAL A 54 8.05 -17.97 2.70
C VAL A 54 6.63 -17.39 2.73
N GLY A 55 6.52 -16.08 2.88
CA GLY A 55 5.23 -15.38 2.91
C GLY A 55 4.36 -15.67 4.13
N GLU A 56 4.93 -16.16 5.24
CA GLU A 56 4.20 -16.32 6.49
C GLU A 56 3.76 -14.95 7.04
N ASN A 57 2.47 -14.82 7.36
CA ASN A 57 1.93 -13.57 7.90
C ASN A 57 2.39 -13.41 9.35
N LEU A 58 3.11 -12.32 9.63
CA LEU A 58 3.57 -11.97 10.98
C LEU A 58 2.43 -11.54 11.91
N TYR A 59 1.28 -11.15 11.35
CA TYR A 59 0.13 -10.67 12.13
C TYR A 59 -0.86 -11.78 12.45
N ASN A 60 -1.17 -11.94 13.74
CA ASN A 60 -2.07 -12.98 14.24
C ASN A 60 -3.56 -12.74 13.96
N SER A 61 -3.92 -11.60 13.37
CA SER A 61 -5.32 -11.19 13.18
C SER A 61 -5.96 -11.78 11.91
N GLY A 62 -5.18 -12.43 11.04
CA GLY A 62 -5.63 -12.90 9.73
C GLY A 62 -5.99 -11.77 8.75
N ARG A 63 -5.80 -10.51 9.14
CA ARG A 63 -6.01 -9.34 8.29
C ARG A 63 -4.71 -9.00 7.57
N TRP A 64 -4.82 -8.58 6.33
CA TRP A 64 -3.70 -8.01 5.61
C TRP A 64 -3.37 -6.63 6.18
N MET A 65 -2.08 -6.36 6.34
CA MET A 65 -1.54 -5.08 6.78
C MET A 65 -0.44 -4.70 5.78
N PRO A 66 -0.31 -3.42 5.41
CA PRO A 66 0.78 -2.98 4.56
C PRO A 66 2.13 -3.26 5.23
N PRO A 67 3.18 -3.58 4.45
CA PRO A 67 4.51 -3.81 4.99
C PRO A 67 5.04 -2.53 5.65
N ALA A 68 5.76 -2.70 6.76
CA ALA A 68 6.31 -1.58 7.51
C ALA A 68 7.58 -1.04 6.84
N THR A 69 7.63 0.26 6.56
CA THR A 69 8.83 0.94 6.04
C THR A 69 9.90 1.15 7.12
N GLY A 70 9.55 1.00 8.40
CA GLY A 70 10.46 1.22 9.55
C GLY A 70 10.65 2.69 9.93
N GLU A 71 10.25 3.62 9.07
CA GLU A 71 10.30 5.06 9.30
C GLU A 71 8.91 5.63 9.62
N LEU A 72 8.86 6.66 10.49
CA LEU A 72 7.64 7.39 10.75
C LEU A 72 7.44 8.46 9.67
N ARG A 73 6.39 8.31 8.85
CA ARG A 73 5.99 9.25 7.78
C ARG A 73 7.06 9.45 6.69
N PRO A 74 7.54 8.39 6.02
CA PRO A 74 8.56 8.49 4.96
C PRO A 74 8.14 9.37 3.77
N GLU A 75 6.84 9.60 3.58
CA GLU A 75 6.27 10.45 2.54
C GLU A 75 6.35 11.96 2.83
N VAL A 76 6.76 12.37 4.04
CA VAL A 76 6.90 13.78 4.44
C VAL A 76 8.37 14.07 4.75
N TRP A 77 9.04 14.72 3.80
CA TRP A 77 10.38 15.29 3.95
C TRP A 77 10.35 16.62 4.68
#